data_AF-A0A2E3WVU4-F1
#
_entry.id   AF-A0A2E3WVU4-F1
#
_cell.length_a   1.000
_cell.length_b   1.000
_cell.length_c   1.000
_cell.angle_alpha   90.00
_cell.angle_beta   90.00
_cell.angle_gamma   90.00
#
_symmetry.space_group_name_H-M   'P 1'
#
loop_
_entity.id
_entity.type
_entity.pdbx_description
1 polymer ?
#
loop_
_entity_poly.entity_id
_entity_poly.type
_entity_poly.pdbx_seq_one_letter_code
_entity_poly.pdbx_strand_id
1 'polypeptide(L)'
;MMLGSQTKIDPSEPALMSELNIVQKMKHGSIGLKAAVIARGDADLYVNSHGWCSYWDLVASDLILQESGGQILDFDLNPLKYDPKLGVRVDRGFIMATNAVIDQYRAKLMEALQ
;
A
#
# COMPACT_ATOMS: atom_id res chain seq x y z
N MET A 1 9.26 11.40 15.28
CA MET A 1 9.69 11.30 13.87
C MET A 1 10.55 10.05 13.76
N MET A 2 9.97 8.95 13.31
CA MET A 2 10.69 7.71 13.08
C MET A 2 10.18 7.19 11.76
N LEU A 3 10.98 7.40 10.70
CA LEU A 3 10.80 6.73 9.42
C LEU A 3 11.33 5.31 9.60
N GLY A 4 10.50 4.31 9.36
CA GLY A 4 11.01 2.96 9.27
C GLY A 4 9.92 1.92 9.36
N SER A 5 9.35 1.57 8.21
CA SER A 5 9.36 0.16 7.82
C SER A 5 8.90 -0.15 6.39
N GLN A 6 9.81 -0.78 5.65
CA GLN A 6 9.80 -2.20 5.33
C GLN A 6 8.48 -2.85 4.84
N THR A 7 8.08 -2.60 3.59
CA THR A 7 7.25 -3.57 2.83
C THR A 7 7.79 -3.80 1.41
N LYS A 8 7.63 -5.02 0.87
CA LYS A 8 7.98 -5.39 -0.52
C LYS A 8 7.34 -4.40 -1.51
N ILE A 9 8.16 -3.61 -2.20
CA ILE A 9 7.82 -2.98 -3.48
C ILE A 9 8.46 -3.84 -4.57
N ASP A 10 7.74 -4.03 -5.65
CA ASP A 10 8.20 -4.67 -6.87
C ASP A 10 9.52 -4.02 -7.37
N PRO A 11 10.56 -4.78 -7.78
CA PRO A 11 11.80 -4.26 -8.37
C PRO A 11 11.69 -3.28 -9.55
N SER A 12 10.50 -2.97 -10.06
CA SER A 12 10.25 -2.03 -11.15
C SER A 12 10.28 -0.55 -10.76
N GLU A 13 10.25 -0.17 -9.47
CA GLU A 13 10.08 1.24 -9.04
C GLU A 13 11.23 1.83 -8.18
N PRO A 14 12.48 1.88 -8.70
CA PRO A 14 13.61 2.51 -7.99
C PRO A 14 13.45 4.04 -7.80
N ALA A 15 12.61 4.72 -8.59
CA ALA A 15 12.35 6.16 -8.46
C ALA A 15 11.63 6.50 -7.13
N LEU A 16 10.56 5.76 -6.83
CA LEU A 16 9.74 5.89 -5.62
C LEU A 16 10.59 5.76 -4.33
N MET A 17 11.58 4.87 -4.35
CA MET A 17 12.47 4.66 -3.22
C MET A 17 13.31 5.89 -2.86
N SER A 18 13.81 6.60 -3.88
CA SER A 18 14.66 7.78 -3.67
C SER A 18 13.84 8.99 -3.24
N GLU A 19 12.63 9.14 -3.79
CA GLU A 19 11.77 10.29 -3.51
C GLU A 19 11.14 10.24 -2.12
N LEU A 20 10.85 9.03 -1.62
CA LEU A 20 10.22 8.80 -0.32
C LEU A 20 11.21 8.56 0.83
N ASN A 21 12.53 8.60 0.58
CA ASN A 21 13.56 8.30 1.59
C ASN A 21 13.33 6.95 2.31
N ILE A 22 13.02 5.89 1.56
CA ILE A 22 12.69 4.59 2.15
C ILE A 22 13.93 4.00 2.84
N VAL A 23 13.89 3.93 4.16
CA VAL A 23 15.04 3.57 5.01
C VAL A 23 15.23 2.06 5.19
N GLN A 24 14.23 1.22 4.87
CA GLN A 24 14.24 -0.20 5.26
C GLN A 24 13.26 -1.06 4.37
N LYS A 25 13.46 -2.39 4.16
CA LYS A 25 12.60 -3.38 3.39
C LYS A 25 12.24 -4.77 4.04
N MET A 26 11.00 -5.06 4.49
CA MET A 26 10.63 -6.36 5.14
C MET A 26 9.97 -7.29 4.11
N LYS A 27 10.24 -8.58 4.29
CA LYS A 27 9.62 -9.65 3.51
C LYS A 27 8.52 -10.33 4.32
N HIS A 28 7.28 -10.18 3.86
CA HIS A 28 6.12 -10.90 4.36
C HIS A 28 5.40 -11.61 3.20
N GLY A 29 4.98 -12.85 3.40
CA GLY A 29 4.32 -13.68 2.39
C GLY A 29 2.81 -13.45 2.25
N SER A 30 2.18 -12.73 3.19
CA SER A 30 0.73 -12.52 3.26
C SER A 30 0.38 -11.04 3.13
N ILE A 31 -0.70 -10.73 2.40
CA ILE A 31 -1.27 -9.38 2.30
C ILE A 31 -1.83 -8.91 3.64
N GLY A 32 -2.60 -9.77 4.32
CA GLY A 32 -3.14 -9.43 5.64
C GLY A 32 -2.04 -9.15 6.67
N LEU A 33 -0.90 -9.85 6.59
CA LEU A 33 0.24 -9.56 7.47
C LEU A 33 0.87 -8.19 7.17
N LYS A 34 0.99 -7.81 5.88
CA LYS A 34 1.51 -6.48 5.51
C LYS A 34 0.58 -5.37 6.01
N ALA A 35 -0.72 -5.55 5.84
CA ALA A 35 -1.72 -4.62 6.36
C ALA A 35 -1.64 -4.50 7.89
N ALA A 36 -1.54 -5.63 8.60
CA ALA A 36 -1.41 -5.64 10.06
C ALA A 36 -0.13 -4.95 10.55
N VAL A 37 1.00 -5.13 9.86
CA VAL A 37 2.25 -4.43 10.20
C VAL A 37 2.08 -2.91 10.06
N ILE A 38 1.41 -2.43 8.99
CA ILE A 38 1.10 -1.00 8.83
C ILE A 38 0.13 -0.52 9.92
N ALA A 39 -0.95 -1.27 10.17
CA ALA A 39 -1.97 -0.93 11.15
C ALA A 39 -1.42 -0.85 12.59
N ARG A 40 -0.33 -1.58 12.90
CA ARG A 40 0.37 -1.48 14.19
C ARG A 40 1.34 -0.31 14.27
N GLY A 41 1.59 0.40 13.17
CA GLY A 41 2.65 1.42 13.08
C GLY A 41 4.05 0.83 12.93
N ASP A 42 4.15 -0.47 12.63
CA ASP A 42 5.43 -1.15 12.36
C ASP A 42 5.82 -1.01 10.89
N ALA A 43 5.06 -0.28 10.04
CA ALA A 43 5.28 0.03 8.62
C ALA A 43 4.47 1.26 8.21
N ASP A 44 4.96 1.95 7.18
CA ASP A 44 4.37 3.20 6.69
C ASP A 44 3.68 3.03 5.32
N LEU A 45 4.25 2.16 4.47
CA LEU A 45 3.86 2.00 3.08
C LEU A 45 4.10 0.58 2.57
N TYR A 46 3.15 0.07 1.79
CA TYR A 46 3.27 -1.09 0.93
C TYR A 46 2.82 -0.72 -0.48
N VAL A 47 3.53 -1.21 -1.49
CA VAL A 47 3.17 -1.02 -2.90
C VAL A 47 3.07 -2.39 -3.57
N ASN A 48 1.97 -2.60 -4.29
CA ASN A 48 1.74 -3.77 -5.11
C ASN A 48 1.48 -3.36 -6.55
N SER A 49 2.54 -3.28 -7.36
CA SER A 49 2.48 -2.88 -8.77
C SER A 49 1.90 -3.96 -9.68
N HIS A 50 1.89 -5.22 -9.25
CA HIS A 50 1.50 -6.36 -10.08
C HIS A 50 0.01 -6.74 -9.96
N GLY A 51 -0.69 -6.29 -8.91
CA GLY A 51 -2.09 -6.67 -8.68
C GLY A 51 -2.31 -8.17 -8.39
N TRP A 52 -1.26 -8.96 -8.18
CA TRP A 52 -1.37 -10.42 -8.02
C TRP A 52 -1.91 -10.84 -6.64
N CYS A 53 -3.16 -10.48 -6.38
CA CYS A 53 -3.97 -10.92 -5.25
C CYS A 53 -5.45 -10.85 -5.61
N SER A 54 -6.28 -11.45 -4.77
CA SER A 54 -7.73 -11.42 -4.97
C SER A 54 -8.34 -10.27 -4.17
N TYR A 55 -9.46 -9.71 -4.64
CA TYR A 55 -10.18 -8.67 -3.90
C TYR A 55 -10.56 -9.13 -2.49
N TRP A 56 -10.91 -10.41 -2.31
CA TRP A 56 -11.22 -10.97 -0.99
C TRP A 56 -10.03 -11.00 -0.01
N ASP A 57 -8.79 -11.00 -0.50
CA ASP A 57 -7.60 -10.90 0.37
C ASP A 57 -7.43 -9.46 0.92
N LEU A 58 -8.05 -8.48 0.26
CA LEU A 58 -7.93 -7.06 0.59
C LEU A 58 -9.09 -6.53 1.44
N VAL A 59 -10.32 -7.00 1.25
CA VAL A 59 -11.50 -6.43 1.95
C VAL A 59 -11.32 -6.38 3.46
N ALA A 60 -10.90 -7.50 4.09
CA ALA A 60 -10.68 -7.53 5.53
C ALA A 60 -9.49 -6.66 5.95
N SER A 61 -8.44 -6.64 5.14
CA SER A 61 -7.24 -5.84 5.38
C SER A 61 -7.52 -4.34 5.30
N ASP A 62 -8.36 -3.91 4.35
CA ASP A 62 -8.74 -2.52 4.13
C ASP A 62 -9.54 -1.98 5.30
N LEU A 63 -10.54 -2.73 5.79
CA LEU A 63 -11.30 -2.34 6.97
C LEU A 63 -10.40 -2.16 8.20
N ILE A 64 -9.49 -3.10 8.46
CA ILE A 64 -8.54 -2.99 9.58
C ILE A 64 -7.65 -1.76 9.43
N LEU A 65 -7.13 -1.52 8.22
CA LEU A 65 -6.31 -0.35 7.92
C LEU A 65 -7.08 0.95 8.15
N GLN A 66 -8.31 1.05 7.66
CA GLN A 66 -9.18 2.22 7.85
C GLN A 66 -9.39 2.53 9.32
N GLU A 67 -9.74 1.53 10.13
CA GLU A 67 -9.92 1.70 11.57
C GLU A 67 -8.62 2.06 12.31
N SER A 68 -7.47 1.69 11.75
CA SER A 68 -6.15 2.09 12.28
C SER A 68 -5.63 3.44 11.76
N GLY A 69 -6.38 4.13 10.90
CA GLY A 69 -5.97 5.40 10.30
C GLY A 69 -5.07 5.27 9.07
N GLY A 70 -5.25 4.21 8.27
CA GLY A 70 -4.62 4.02 6.97
C GLY A 70 -5.63 3.62 5.89
N GLN A 71 -5.17 3.46 4.66
CA GLN A 71 -6.03 3.18 3.51
C GLN A 71 -5.37 2.26 2.49
N ILE A 72 -6.19 1.52 1.74
CA ILE A 72 -5.79 0.90 0.48
C ILE A 72 -6.25 1.77 -0.69
N LEU A 73 -5.30 2.25 -1.49
CA LEU A 73 -5.55 3.16 -2.61
C LEU A 73 -5.01 2.58 -3.91
N ASP A 74 -5.66 2.83 -5.03
CA ASP A 74 -5.05 2.62 -6.34
C ASP A 74 -3.92 3.64 -6.61
N PHE A 75 -3.23 3.50 -7.74
CA PHE A 75 -2.12 4.40 -8.11
C PHE A 75 -2.56 5.83 -8.44
N ASP A 76 -3.86 6.05 -8.69
CA ASP A 76 -4.47 7.39 -8.80
C ASP A 76 -4.84 7.98 -7.42
N LEU A 77 -4.45 7.31 -6.33
CA LEU A 77 -4.78 7.64 -4.94
C LEU A 77 -6.29 7.67 -4.65
N ASN A 78 -7.08 6.89 -5.39
CA ASN A 78 -8.49 6.67 -5.09
C ASN A 78 -8.64 5.44 -4.18
N PRO A 79 -9.60 5.45 -3.23
CA PRO A 79 -9.94 4.26 -2.46
C PRO A 79 -10.25 3.08 -3.37
N LEU A 80 -9.64 1.92 -3.07
CA LEU A 80 -9.90 0.71 -3.85
C LEU A 80 -11.38 0.35 -3.75
N LYS A 81 -12.00 0.03 -4.89
CA LYS A 81 -13.41 -0.33 -4.96
C LYS A 81 -13.58 -1.84 -4.98
N TYR A 82 -14.59 -2.31 -4.27
CA TYR A 82 -14.99 -3.71 -4.21
C TYR A 82 -16.38 -3.86 -4.82
N ASP A 83 -16.43 -4.13 -6.13
CA ASP A 83 -17.68 -4.37 -6.86
C ASP A 83 -17.67 -5.82 -7.40
N PRO A 84 -18.76 -6.59 -7.22
CA PRO A 84 -18.90 -7.94 -7.77
C PRO A 84 -18.62 -8.07 -9.28
N LYS A 85 -18.71 -6.98 -10.04
CA LYS A 85 -18.42 -6.93 -11.48
C LYS A 85 -16.93 -6.87 -11.82
N LEU A 86 -16.05 -6.57 -10.86
CA LEU A 86 -14.60 -6.43 -11.06
C LEU A 86 -13.87 -7.78 -11.17
N GLY A 87 -14.60 -8.89 -11.08
CA GLY A 87 -14.01 -10.23 -11.06
C GLY A 87 -13.32 -10.55 -9.74
N VAL A 88 -12.47 -11.58 -9.76
CA VAL A 88 -11.83 -12.12 -8.54
C VAL A 88 -10.52 -11.42 -8.22
N ARG A 89 -9.71 -11.18 -9.25
CA ARG A 89 -8.33 -10.70 -9.13
C ARG A 89 -8.28 -9.20 -9.26
N VAL A 90 -7.40 -8.60 -8.47
CA VAL A 90 -7.02 -7.20 -8.67
C VAL A 90 -6.24 -7.11 -9.97
N ASP A 91 -6.58 -6.16 -10.82
CA ASP A 91 -6.02 -5.98 -12.16
C ASP A 91 -5.22 -4.68 -12.29
N ARG A 92 -4.95 -4.02 -11.17
CA ARG A 92 -4.30 -2.71 -11.08
C ARG A 92 -3.31 -2.65 -9.93
N GLY A 93 -2.37 -1.70 -10.05
CA GLY A 93 -1.48 -1.35 -8.96
C GLY A 93 -2.25 -0.72 -7.79
N PHE A 94 -1.81 -1.01 -6.57
CA PHE A 94 -2.35 -0.36 -5.37
C PHE A 94 -1.27 -0.18 -4.30
N ILE A 95 -1.53 0.74 -3.38
CA ILE A 95 -0.73 0.96 -2.18
C ILE A 95 -1.56 0.70 -0.92
N MET A 96 -0.89 0.35 0.18
CA MET A 96 -1.43 0.44 1.54
C MET A 96 -0.56 1.43 2.30
N ALA A 97 -1.14 2.42 2.96
CA ALA A 97 -0.38 3.44 3.67
C ALA A 97 -1.15 4.01 4.84
N THR A 98 -0.46 4.61 5.80
CA THR A 98 -1.10 5.42 6.84
C THR A 98 -1.58 6.76 6.25
N ASN A 99 -2.63 7.35 6.83
CA ASN A 99 -3.14 8.66 6.39
C ASN A 99 -2.05 9.74 6.49
N ALA A 100 -1.21 9.68 7.52
CA ALA A 100 -0.09 10.59 7.69
C ALA A 100 0.89 10.53 6.50
N VAL A 101 1.21 9.33 6.01
CA VAL A 101 2.08 9.14 4.85
C VAL A 101 1.41 9.62 3.58
N ILE A 102 0.13 9.31 3.40
CA ILE A 102 -0.67 9.75 2.25
C ILE A 102 -0.67 11.28 2.18
N ASP A 103 -0.99 11.96 3.28
CA ASP A 103 -1.09 13.42 3.34
C ASP A 103 0.29 14.09 3.15
N GLN A 104 1.32 13.57 3.80
CA GLN A 104 2.67 14.13 3.74
C GLN A 104 3.31 13.98 2.36
N TYR A 105 3.08 12.84 1.68
CA TYR A 105 3.78 12.47 0.45
C TYR A 105 2.89 12.43 -0.79
N ARG A 106 1.63 12.89 -0.71
CA ARG A 106 0.65 12.83 -1.81
C ARG A 106 1.21 13.20 -3.18
N ALA A 107 1.88 14.35 -3.30
CA ALA A 107 2.42 14.82 -4.58
C ALA A 107 3.48 13.87 -5.16
N LYS A 108 4.39 13.38 -4.31
CA LYS A 108 5.43 12.42 -4.72
C LYS A 108 4.86 11.05 -5.05
N LEU A 109 3.85 10.60 -4.28
CA LEU A 109 3.13 9.37 -4.58
C LEU A 109 2.44 9.44 -5.96
N MET A 110 1.80 10.56 -6.29
CA MET A 110 1.20 10.77 -7.61
C MET A 110 2.22 10.79 -8.75
N GLU A 111 3.42 11.30 -8.51
CA GLU A 111 4.49 11.36 -9.52
C GLU A 111 5.13 9.97 -9.74
N ALA A 112 5.40 9.24 -8.65
CA ALA A 112 6.14 8.00 -8.70
C ALA A 112 5.28 6.74 -9.00
N LEU A 113 3.94 6.85 -8.93
CA LEU A 113 3.00 5.76 -9.25
C LEU A 113 2.40 5.87 -10.68
N GLN A 114 2.83 6.87 -11.47
CA GLN A 114 2.52 7.01 -12.90
C GLN A 114 3.53 6.25 -13.78
#